data_AF-A0A838EHF7-F1
#
_entry.id   AF-A0A838EHF7-F1
#
_cell.length_a   1.000
_cell.length_b   1.000
_cell.length_c   1.000
_cell.angle_alpha   90.00
_cell.angle_beta   90.00
_cell.angle_gamma   90.00
#
_symmetry.space_group_name_H-M   'P 1'
#
loop_
_entity.id
_entity.type
_entity.pdbx_description
1 polymer ?
#
loop_
_entity_poly.entity_id
_entity_poly.type
_entity_poly.pdbx_seq_one_letter_code
_entity_poly.pdbx_strand_id
1 'polypeptide(L)'
;SEPAALTAAYAGATRLLIISTYVAGKSVELHKAAITAAWEAGVKHIVYTSTPNADPDNSNPLLADHGQTEVALAASGSLWHLMDSVTQ
;
A
#
# COMPACT_ATOMS: atom_id res chain seq x y z
N SER A 1 -8.88 -10.70 0.05
CA SER A 1 -8.95 -10.12 1.42
C SER A 1 -10.40 -9.85 1.76
N GLU A 2 -10.73 -9.49 3.01
CA GLU A 2 -12.07 -9.03 3.41
C GLU A 2 -12.03 -7.53 3.73
N PRO A 3 -12.26 -6.62 2.76
CA PRO A 3 -12.08 -5.18 2.96
C PRO A 3 -12.90 -4.60 4.10
N ALA A 4 -14.16 -5.05 4.27
CA ALA A 4 -15.02 -4.60 5.36
C ALA A 4 -14.45 -4.91 6.75
N ALA A 5 -13.76 -6.05 6.91
CA ALA A 5 -13.09 -6.41 8.16
C ALA A 5 -11.88 -5.48 8.42
N LEU A 6 -11.16 -5.07 7.37
CA LEU A 6 -10.05 -4.13 7.48
C LEU A 6 -10.53 -2.71 7.83
N THR A 7 -11.60 -2.22 7.19
CA THR A 7 -12.15 -0.89 7.49
C THR A 7 -12.58 -0.79 8.96
N ALA A 8 -13.22 -1.83 9.49
CA ALA A 8 -13.55 -1.92 10.91
C ALA A 8 -12.29 -1.96 11.81
N ALA A 9 -11.26 -2.71 11.41
CA ALA A 9 -10.01 -2.80 12.16
C ALA A 9 -9.24 -1.46 12.21
N TYR A 10 -9.43 -0.59 11.22
CA TYR A 10 -8.78 0.71 11.13
C TYR A 10 -9.57 1.86 11.78
N ALA A 11 -10.76 1.59 12.31
CA ALA A 11 -11.63 2.61 12.89
C ALA A 11 -10.92 3.43 13.98
N GLY A 12 -10.92 4.76 13.83
CA GLY A 12 -10.28 5.70 14.75
C GLY A 12 -8.78 5.92 14.52
N ALA A 13 -8.14 5.16 13.63
CA ALA A 13 -6.75 5.40 13.25
C ALA A 13 -6.64 6.66 12.37
N THR A 14 -5.68 7.52 12.69
CA THR A 14 -5.34 8.70 11.87
C THR A 14 -4.15 8.46 10.95
N ARG A 15 -3.29 7.51 11.31
CA ARG A 15 -2.10 7.09 10.55
C ARG A 15 -1.98 5.58 10.54
N LEU A 16 -1.49 5.02 9.44
CA LEU A 16 -1.33 3.59 9.27
C LEU A 16 0.03 3.27 8.62
N LEU A 17 0.69 2.21 9.10
CA LEU A 17 1.85 1.61 8.42
C LEU A 17 1.39 0.33 7.73
N ILE A 18 1.53 0.29 6.41
CA ILE A 18 1.35 -0.93 5.61
C ILE A 18 2.73 -1.54 5.39
N ILE A 19 2.93 -2.74 5.94
CA ILE A 19 4.12 -3.53 5.68
C ILE A 19 3.84 -4.39 4.45
N SER A 20 4.72 -4.32 3.45
CA SER A 20 4.65 -5.12 2.24
C SER A 20 4.63 -6.60 2.56
N THR A 21 3.78 -7.34 1.87
CA THR A 21 3.79 -8.80 1.89
C THR A 21 4.01 -9.33 0.48
N TYR A 22 4.61 -10.51 0.38
CA TYR A 22 4.73 -11.20 -0.90
C TYR A 22 3.87 -12.45 -0.87
N VAL A 23 2.85 -12.45 -1.73
CA VAL A 23 2.03 -13.62 -2.02
C VAL A 23 1.98 -13.73 -3.53
N ALA A 24 2.56 -14.79 -4.09
CA ALA A 24 2.70 -14.97 -5.53
C ALA A 24 1.38 -14.67 -6.27
N GLY A 25 1.40 -13.63 -7.12
CA GLY A 25 0.26 -13.19 -7.93
C GLY A 25 -0.86 -12.46 -7.17
N LYS A 26 -0.70 -12.15 -5.88
CA LYS A 26 -1.74 -11.53 -5.03
C LYS A 26 -1.29 -10.31 -4.25
N SER A 27 0.01 -10.03 -4.15
CA SER A 27 0.55 -8.93 -3.34
C SER A 27 -0.16 -7.61 -3.62
N VAL A 28 -0.28 -7.24 -4.89
CA VAL A 28 -0.91 -5.98 -5.32
C VAL A 28 -2.38 -5.89 -4.92
N GLU A 29 -3.15 -6.97 -5.08
CA GLU A 29 -4.57 -7.01 -4.69
C GLU A 29 -4.72 -6.81 -3.17
N LEU A 30 -3.88 -7.48 -2.38
CA LEU A 30 -3.90 -7.38 -0.93
C LEU A 30 -3.55 -5.97 -0.46
N HIS A 31 -2.51 -5.36 -1.04
CA HIS A 31 -2.13 -3.99 -0.71
C HIS A 31 -3.20 -2.98 -1.11
N LYS A 32 -3.80 -3.12 -2.30
CA LYS A 32 -4.92 -2.28 -2.75
C LYS A 32 -6.10 -2.35 -1.78
N ALA A 33 -6.47 -3.54 -1.35
CA ALA A 33 -7.54 -3.71 -0.37
C ALA A 33 -7.23 -3.02 0.97
N ALA A 34 -5.98 -3.10 1.44
CA ALA A 34 -5.55 -2.41 2.67
C ALA A 34 -5.57 -0.88 2.52
N ILE A 35 -5.13 -0.35 1.37
CA ILE A 35 -5.14 1.09 1.06
C ILE A 35 -6.58 1.61 0.98
N THR A 36 -7.46 0.90 0.26
CA THR A 36 -8.88 1.27 0.15
C THR A 36 -9.55 1.28 1.51
N ALA A 37 -9.38 0.22 2.31
CA ALA A 37 -9.95 0.15 3.65
C ALA A 37 -9.43 1.26 4.58
N ALA A 38 -8.15 1.64 4.46
CA ALA A 38 -7.59 2.75 5.23
C ALA A 38 -8.25 4.08 4.86
N TRP A 39 -8.42 4.35 3.57
CA TRP A 39 -9.11 5.54 3.09
C TRP A 39 -10.58 5.58 3.56
N GLU A 40 -11.32 4.47 3.42
CA GLU A 40 -12.71 4.33 3.87
C GLU A 40 -12.87 4.52 5.39
N ALA A 41 -11.92 4.02 6.17
CA ALA A 41 -11.89 4.20 7.63
C ALA A 41 -11.53 5.63 8.07
N GLY A 42 -11.17 6.50 7.12
CA GLY A 42 -10.83 7.90 7.37
C GLY A 42 -9.39 8.13 7.81
N VAL A 43 -8.49 7.17 7.63
CA VAL A 43 -7.04 7.33 7.85
C VAL A 43 -6.55 8.52 7.01
N LYS A 44 -5.71 9.36 7.61
CA LYS A 44 -5.22 10.61 6.99
C LYS A 44 -3.85 10.46 6.37
N HIS A 45 -3.03 9.54 6.87
CA HIS A 45 -1.68 9.31 6.38
C HIS A 45 -1.33 7.82 6.38
N ILE A 46 -0.89 7.31 5.25
CA ILE A 46 -0.42 5.93 5.08
C ILE A 46 1.08 5.93 4.81
N VAL A 47 1.84 5.16 5.58
CA VAL A 47 3.25 4.86 5.31
C VAL A 47 3.32 3.45 4.75
N TYR A 48 4.06 3.23 3.66
CA TYR A 48 4.22 1.92 3.04
C TYR A 48 5.68 1.51 3.00
N THR A 49 6.02 0.29 3.44
CA THR A 49 7.38 -0.26 3.26
C THR A 49 7.53 -0.71 1.81
N SER A 50 8.11 0.15 0.98
CA SER A 50 8.36 -0.19 -0.41
C SER A 50 9.72 -0.88 -0.59
N THR A 51 10.23 -0.88 -1.82
CA THR A 51 11.54 -1.42 -2.19
C THR A 51 12.27 -0.40 -3.07
N PRO A 52 13.61 -0.31 -3.00
CA PRO A 52 14.38 0.50 -3.93
C PRO A 52 14.10 0.12 -5.39
N ASN A 53 13.99 1.14 -6.24
CA ASN A 53 13.73 1.00 -7.69
C ASN A 53 12.42 0.27 -8.01
N ALA A 54 11.40 0.43 -7.18
CA ALA A 54 10.04 0.02 -7.52
C ALA A 54 9.63 0.69 -8.83
N ASP A 55 9.07 -0.11 -9.74
CA ASP A 55 8.66 0.34 -11.07
C ASP A 55 7.50 -0.56 -11.53
N PRO A 56 6.29 -0.01 -11.77
CA PRO A 56 5.10 -0.79 -12.08
C PRO A 56 5.21 -1.62 -13.37
N ASP A 57 6.14 -1.27 -14.26
CA ASP A 57 6.35 -1.91 -15.57
C ASP A 57 7.61 -2.81 -15.59
N ASN A 58 8.24 -3.03 -14.43
CA ASN A 58 9.46 -3.84 -14.34
C ASN A 58 9.22 -5.33 -14.66
N SER A 59 10.19 -5.98 -15.29
CA SER A 59 10.14 -7.43 -15.55
C SER A 59 10.33 -8.30 -14.30
N ASN A 60 10.93 -7.76 -13.23
CA ASN A 60 11.04 -8.42 -11.94
C ASN A 60 9.71 -8.28 -11.18
N PRO A 61 9.00 -9.39 -10.86
CA PRO A 61 7.69 -9.33 -10.20
C PRO A 61 7.71 -8.61 -8.85
N LEU A 62 8.82 -8.67 -8.11
CA LEU A 62 8.93 -7.95 -6.85
C LEU A 62 8.90 -6.43 -7.08
N LEU A 63 9.68 -5.93 -8.04
CA LEU A 63 9.73 -4.49 -8.34
C LEU A 63 8.41 -4.00 -8.96
N ALA A 64 7.81 -4.82 -9.82
CA ALA A 64 6.49 -4.56 -10.41
C ALA A 64 5.39 -4.49 -9.35
N ASP A 65 5.32 -5.47 -8.44
CA ASP A 65 4.30 -5.51 -7.38
C ASP A 65 4.39 -4.27 -6.47
N HIS A 66 5.61 -3.88 -6.10
CA HIS A 66 5.85 -2.69 -5.30
C HIS A 66 5.46 -1.42 -6.07
N GLY A 67 5.92 -1.24 -7.33
CA GLY A 67 5.59 -0.05 -8.13
C GLY A 67 4.08 0.10 -8.38
N GLN A 68 3.37 -1.01 -8.63
CA GLN A 68 1.91 -1.00 -8.76
C GLN A 68 1.20 -0.67 -7.44
N THR A 69 1.81 -1.04 -6.30
CA THR A 69 1.30 -0.66 -4.98
C THR A 69 1.52 0.83 -4.71
N GLU A 70 2.67 1.38 -5.08
CA GLU A 70 2.95 2.82 -4.98
C GLU A 70 1.98 3.66 -5.81
N VAL A 71 1.70 3.23 -7.05
CA VAL A 71 0.69 3.87 -7.91
C VAL A 71 -0.69 3.85 -7.23
N ALA A 72 -1.09 2.72 -6.64
CA ALA A 72 -2.36 2.61 -5.92
C ALA A 72 -2.41 3.51 -4.68
N LEU A 73 -1.29 3.63 -3.96
CA LEU A 73 -1.16 4.49 -2.79
C LEU A 73 -1.24 5.97 -3.16
N ALA A 74 -0.55 6.37 -4.22
CA ALA A 74 -0.56 7.74 -4.74
C ALA A 74 -1.93 8.16 -5.28
N ALA A 75 -2.70 7.20 -5.82
CA ALA A 75 -4.08 7.41 -6.25
C ALA A 75 -5.08 7.43 -5.07
N SER A 76 -4.66 7.10 -3.85
CA SER A 76 -5.52 7.17 -2.68
C SER A 76 -5.81 8.63 -2.28
N GLY A 77 -6.92 8.87 -1.59
CA GLY A 77 -7.22 10.18 -1.01
C GLY A 77 -6.44 10.52 0.27
N SER A 78 -5.49 9.67 0.68
CA SER A 78 -4.69 9.86 1.91
C SER A 78 -3.36 10.55 1.60
N LEU A 79 -2.79 11.28 2.57
CA LEU A 79 -1.36 11.59 2.52
C LEU A 79 -0.58 10.28 2.54
N TRP A 80 0.59 10.26 1.91
CA TRP A 80 1.39 9.05 1.82
C TRP A 80 2.89 9.32 1.96
N HIS A 81 3.59 8.28 2.42
CA HIS A 81 5.06 8.23 2.46
C HIS A 81 5.55 6.82 2.12
N LEU A 82 6.61 6.75 1.33
CA LEU A 82 7.29 5.51 1.00
C LEU A 82 8.50 5.33 1.92
N MET A 83 8.61 4.14 2.49
CA MET A 83 9.84 3.64 3.12
C MET A 83 10.55 2.73 2.13
N ASP A 84 11.25 3.34 1.19
CA ASP A 84 12.29 2.72 0.39
C ASP A 84 13.64 3.32 0.84
N SER A 85 14.73 2.56 0.75
CA SER A 85 16.03 2.99 1.28
C SER A 85 16.75 4.02 0.40
N VAL A 86 16.03 4.74 -0.47
CA VAL A 86 16.57 5.81 -1.31
C VAL A 86 15.55 6.94 -1.36
N THR A 87 15.84 8.00 -0.62
CA THR A 87 15.06 9.24 -0.63
C THR A 87 14.88 9.73 -2.07
N GLN A 88 13.63 9.84 -2.54
CA GLN A 88 13.24 10.76 -3.62
C GLN A 88 12.66 12.04 -3.04
#